data_AF-A0A497LDL6-F1
#
_entry.id   AF-A0A497LDL6-F1
#
_cell.length_a   1.000
_cell.length_b   1.000
_cell.length_c   1.000
_cell.angle_alpha   90.00
_cell.angle_beta   90.00
_cell.angle_gamma   90.00
#
_symmetry.space_group_name_H-M   'P 1'
#
loop_
_entity.id
_entity.type
_entity.pdbx_description
1 polymer ?
#
loop_
_entity_poly.entity_id
_entity_poly.type
_entity_poly.pdbx_seq_one_letter_code
_entity_poly.pdbx_strand_id
1 'polypeptide(L)'
;MGEPEGRVKAVEEAYLSKIDWEVHENANTMASYSDFLGFLMGKLLTKPSVLSDYLPARAVELHFNRDIHIHKLPHSLWVPYCVGWSYAKILRLGLITPSIISKPAKHLSTAISHVINFFHLTAQE
;
A
#
# COMPACT_ATOMS: atom_id res chain seq x y z
N MET A 1 -22.00 16.71 15.30
CA MET A 1 -20.95 16.67 14.26
C MET A 1 -19.70 17.25 14.89
N GLY A 2 -18.80 16.40 15.40
CA GLY A 2 -17.60 16.85 16.11
C GLY A 2 -16.53 17.32 15.13
N GLU A 3 -15.84 18.40 15.49
CA GLU A 3 -14.84 19.08 14.65
C GLU A 3 -13.75 18.11 14.14
N PRO A 4 -13.35 18.22 12.86
CA PRO A 4 -12.33 17.37 12.26
C PRO A 4 -10.93 17.55 12.89
N GLU A 5 -10.64 18.68 13.52
CA GLU A 5 -9.33 18.99 14.11
C GLU A 5 -8.95 18.06 15.27
N GLY A 6 -9.92 17.62 16.08
CA GLY A 6 -9.67 16.69 17.20
C GLY A 6 -9.34 15.26 16.76
N ARG A 7 -9.69 14.89 15.52
CA ARG A 7 -9.49 13.51 15.02
C ARG A 7 -8.05 13.24 14.60
N VAL A 8 -7.40 14.19 13.93
CA VAL A 8 -6.04 13.97 13.41
C VAL A 8 -5.04 13.89 14.57
N LYS A 9 -5.12 14.81 15.53
CA LYS A 9 -4.25 14.81 16.71
C LYS A 9 -4.38 13.53 17.54
N ALA A 10 -5.59 13.00 17.70
CA ALA A 10 -5.79 11.72 18.39
C ALA A 10 -5.18 10.53 17.64
N VAL A 11 -5.25 10.50 16.30
CA VAL A 11 -4.60 9.44 15.49
C VAL A 11 -3.08 9.57 15.56
N GLU A 12 -2.54 10.78 15.53
CA GLU A 12 -1.12 11.05 15.71
C GLU A 12 -0.63 10.56 17.08
N GLU A 13 -1.33 10.90 18.16
CA GLU A 13 -1.02 10.42 19.51
C GLU A 13 -1.05 8.89 19.59
N ALA A 14 -2.06 8.23 18.99
CA ALA A 14 -2.16 6.77 18.95
C ALA A 14 -1.01 6.12 18.17
N TYR A 15 -0.60 6.72 17.05
CA TYR A 15 0.53 6.27 16.24
C TYR A 15 1.86 6.39 16.99
N LEU A 16 2.13 7.58 17.57
CA LEU A 16 3.38 7.87 18.28
C LEU A 16 3.53 7.05 19.56
N SER A 17 2.44 6.85 20.28
CA SER A 17 2.43 6.06 21.52
C SER A 17 2.50 4.55 21.29
N LYS A 18 2.37 4.08 20.03
CA LYS A 18 2.31 2.65 19.65
C LYS A 18 1.26 1.86 20.44
N ILE A 19 0.20 2.53 20.89
CA ILE A 19 -0.88 1.90 21.65
C ILE A 19 -1.73 1.03 20.74
N ASP A 20 -1.80 1.37 19.45
CA ASP A 20 -2.57 0.64 18.46
C ASP A 20 -1.75 -0.49 17.82
N TRP A 21 -2.28 -1.71 17.86
CA TRP A 21 -1.62 -2.89 17.29
C TRP A 21 -1.43 -2.78 15.78
N GLU A 22 -2.26 -1.99 15.08
CA GLU A 22 -2.15 -1.79 13.63
C GLU A 22 -0.83 -1.08 13.25
N VAL A 23 -0.19 -0.37 14.18
CA VAL A 23 1.18 0.17 14.00
C VAL A 23 2.20 -0.96 13.78
N HIS A 24 1.90 -2.18 14.21
CA HIS A 24 2.74 -3.36 14.07
C HIS A 24 2.20 -4.39 13.06
N GLU A 25 1.20 -4.04 12.26
CA GLU A 25 0.67 -4.93 11.22
C GLU A 25 1.78 -5.33 10.21
N ASN A 26 2.67 -4.39 9.89
CA ASN A 26 3.85 -4.65 9.07
C ASN A 26 5.13 -4.65 9.91
N ALA A 27 5.68 -5.84 10.17
CA ALA A 27 6.90 -5.99 10.96
C ALA A 27 8.15 -5.33 10.31
N ASN A 28 8.07 -4.96 9.03
CA ASN A 28 9.17 -4.32 8.30
C ASN A 28 9.08 -2.79 8.27
N THR A 29 8.01 -2.18 8.81
CA THR A 29 7.89 -0.73 8.85
C THR A 29 8.57 -0.13 10.07
N MET A 30 9.18 1.02 9.87
CA MET A 30 9.77 1.85 10.91
C MET A 30 8.93 3.12 11.03
N ALA A 31 8.86 3.65 12.26
CA ALA A 31 8.16 4.90 12.50
C ALA A 31 8.71 6.01 11.59
N SER A 32 7.86 6.54 10.74
CA SER A 32 8.23 7.56 9.74
C SER A 32 6.99 8.35 9.32
N TYR A 33 7.19 9.50 8.69
CA TYR A 33 6.08 10.29 8.18
C TYR A 33 5.23 9.52 7.15
N SER A 34 5.87 8.77 6.25
CA SER A 34 5.17 7.96 5.26
C SER A 34 4.35 6.84 5.90
N ASP A 35 4.88 6.22 6.96
CA ASP A 35 4.17 5.17 7.71
C ASP A 35 3.00 5.76 8.51
N PHE A 36 3.15 6.95 9.10
CA PHE A 36 2.04 7.69 9.71
C PHE A 36 0.92 8.01 8.70
N LEU A 37 1.25 8.46 7.49
CA LEU A 37 0.26 8.68 6.44
C LEU A 37 -0.48 7.38 6.07
N GLY A 38 0.27 6.27 5.98
CA GLY A 38 -0.29 4.94 5.77
C GLY A 38 -1.26 4.54 6.89
N PHE A 39 -0.86 4.70 8.15
CA PHE A 39 -1.68 4.42 9.32
C PHE A 39 -2.97 5.25 9.35
N LEU A 40 -2.87 6.56 9.12
CA LEU A 40 -4.02 7.46 9.05
C LEU A 40 -5.01 7.04 7.95
N MET A 41 -4.50 6.72 6.75
CA MET A 41 -5.32 6.24 5.65
C MET A 41 -5.95 4.88 5.94
N GLY A 42 -5.20 3.94 6.55
CA GLY A 42 -5.70 2.64 6.98
C GLY A 42 -6.89 2.79 7.94
N LYS A 43 -6.76 3.62 8.98
CA LYS A 43 -7.85 3.90 9.93
C LYS A 43 -9.09 4.50 9.27
N LEU A 44 -8.91 5.28 8.22
CA LEU A 44 -10.03 5.85 7.47
C LEU A 44 -10.75 4.78 6.63
N LEU A 45 -9.98 3.99 5.90
CA LEU A 45 -10.49 3.07 4.86
C LEU A 45 -10.94 1.71 5.42
N THR A 46 -10.38 1.25 6.55
CA THR A 46 -10.75 -0.01 7.20
C THR A 46 -12.04 0.10 8.02
N LYS A 47 -12.78 1.21 7.98
CA LYS A 47 -14.06 1.30 8.71
C LYS A 47 -15.06 0.27 8.15
N PRO A 48 -15.79 -0.49 8.99
CA PRO A 48 -16.79 -1.45 8.51
C PRO A 48 -17.80 -0.83 7.53
N SER A 49 -18.18 0.43 7.77
CA SER A 49 -19.06 1.19 6.89
C SER A 49 -18.50 1.41 5.48
N VAL A 50 -17.18 1.63 5.37
CA VAL A 50 -16.50 1.80 4.08
C VAL A 50 -16.30 0.44 3.42
N LEU A 51 -15.82 -0.55 4.17
CA LEU A 51 -15.56 -1.89 3.65
C LEU A 51 -16.83 -2.56 3.10
N SER A 52 -17.99 -2.30 3.71
CA SER A 52 -19.27 -2.87 3.27
C SER A 52 -19.75 -2.33 1.92
N ASP A 53 -19.19 -1.21 1.43
CA ASP A 53 -19.47 -0.70 0.09
C ASP A 53 -18.74 -1.51 -1.00
N TYR A 54 -17.64 -2.17 -0.66
CA TYR A 54 -16.77 -2.91 -1.61
C TYR A 54 -16.79 -4.42 -1.42
N LEU A 55 -17.03 -4.89 -0.20
CA LEU A 55 -17.00 -6.31 0.17
C LEU A 55 -18.38 -6.76 0.66
N PRO A 56 -18.72 -8.05 0.50
CA PRO A 56 -19.93 -8.60 1.10
C PRO A 56 -19.96 -8.35 2.61
N ALA A 57 -21.08 -7.83 3.13
CA ALA A 57 -21.23 -7.49 4.56
C ALA A 57 -20.84 -8.64 5.50
N ARG A 58 -21.14 -9.89 5.11
CA ARG A 58 -20.73 -11.09 5.85
C ARG A 58 -19.21 -11.26 5.94
N ALA A 59 -18.48 -10.97 4.87
CA ALA A 59 -17.01 -11.06 4.90
C ALA A 59 -16.41 -9.98 5.82
N VAL A 60 -16.98 -8.78 5.80
CA VAL A 60 -16.61 -7.69 6.71
C VAL A 60 -16.86 -8.09 8.16
N GLU A 61 -18.05 -8.60 8.47
CA GLU A 61 -18.40 -9.10 9.81
C GLU A 61 -17.42 -10.17 10.30
N LEU A 62 -17.18 -11.21 9.50
CA LEU A 62 -16.24 -12.29 9.84
C LEU A 62 -14.82 -11.75 10.07
N HIS A 63 -14.40 -10.71 9.33
CA HIS A 63 -13.10 -10.09 9.52
C HIS A 63 -13.00 -9.36 10.87
N PHE A 64 -14.00 -8.56 11.25
CA PHE A 64 -14.01 -7.84 12.53
C PHE A 64 -14.23 -8.75 13.74
N ASN A 65 -14.97 -9.84 13.55
CA ASN A 65 -15.14 -10.88 14.56
C ASN A 65 -13.89 -11.77 14.71
N ARG A 66 -12.87 -11.60 13.84
CA ARG A 66 -11.64 -12.39 13.78
C ARG A 66 -11.84 -13.85 13.38
N ASP A 67 -12.95 -14.16 12.73
CA ASP A 67 -13.21 -15.47 12.15
C ASP A 67 -12.38 -15.69 10.88
N ILE A 68 -12.08 -14.61 10.15
CA ILE A 68 -11.17 -14.60 8.99
C ILE A 68 -10.24 -13.40 9.04
N HIS A 69 -9.10 -13.50 8.36
CA HIS A 69 -8.22 -12.37 8.11
C HIS A 69 -8.16 -12.08 6.61
N ILE A 70 -8.60 -10.88 6.21
CA ILE A 70 -8.50 -10.43 4.82
C ILE A 70 -7.16 -9.72 4.67
N HIS A 71 -6.24 -10.35 3.95
CA HIS A 71 -4.88 -9.84 3.79
C HIS A 71 -4.85 -8.51 3.03
N LYS A 72 -3.93 -7.63 3.45
CA LYS A 72 -3.61 -6.35 2.79
C LYS A 72 -4.83 -5.41 2.73
N LEU A 73 -5.83 -5.61 3.58
CA LEU A 73 -6.95 -4.67 3.71
C LEU A 73 -6.44 -3.36 4.33
N PRO A 74 -6.90 -2.19 3.87
CA PRO A 74 -7.89 -1.95 2.82
C PRO A 74 -7.27 -1.83 1.42
N HIS A 75 -5.94 -1.81 1.29
CA HIS A 75 -5.25 -1.63 0.01
C HIS A 75 -5.64 -2.67 -1.04
N SER A 76 -5.94 -3.91 -0.63
CA SER A 76 -6.38 -4.99 -1.50
C SER A 76 -7.72 -4.75 -2.21
N LEU A 77 -8.45 -3.70 -1.84
CA LEU A 77 -9.65 -3.24 -2.56
C LEU A 77 -9.32 -2.59 -3.91
N TRP A 78 -8.12 -2.03 -4.07
CA TRP A 78 -7.71 -1.29 -5.28
C TRP A 78 -6.46 -1.87 -5.93
N VAL A 79 -5.56 -2.45 -5.13
CA VAL A 79 -4.23 -2.89 -5.56
C VAL A 79 -4.12 -4.41 -5.44
N PRO A 80 -3.71 -5.13 -6.50
CA PRO A 80 -3.46 -6.55 -6.41
C PRO A 80 -2.36 -6.85 -5.39
N TYR A 81 -2.39 -8.05 -4.79
CA TYR A 81 -1.41 -8.40 -3.76
C TYR A 81 0.03 -8.45 -4.28
N CYS A 82 0.23 -9.13 -5.41
CA CYS A 82 1.54 -9.27 -6.04
C CYS A 82 1.41 -9.60 -7.53
N VAL A 83 2.53 -9.48 -8.25
CA VAL A 83 2.64 -9.84 -9.66
C VAL A 83 4.07 -10.25 -10.00
N GLY A 84 4.22 -11.18 -10.95
CA GLY A 84 5.51 -11.59 -11.48
C GLY A 84 5.86 -10.83 -12.76
N TRP A 85 6.99 -10.13 -12.77
CA TRP A 85 7.46 -9.35 -13.92
C TRP A 85 8.60 -10.03 -14.68
N SER A 86 8.67 -9.81 -16.00
CA SER A 86 9.73 -10.36 -16.84
C SER A 86 10.82 -9.33 -17.13
N TYR A 87 11.97 -9.45 -16.46
CA TYR A 87 13.13 -8.58 -16.74
C TYR A 87 13.65 -8.77 -18.17
N ALA A 88 13.51 -9.96 -18.75
CA ALA A 88 13.86 -10.19 -20.15
C ALA A 88 13.09 -9.25 -21.09
N LYS A 89 11.81 -8.93 -20.79
CA LYS A 89 11.05 -7.94 -21.56
C LYS A 89 11.62 -6.54 -21.41
N ILE A 90 11.92 -6.11 -20.18
CA ILE A 90 12.53 -4.79 -19.89
C ILE A 90 13.86 -4.64 -20.63
N LEU A 91 14.69 -5.68 -20.64
CA LEU A 91 16.00 -5.64 -21.30
C LEU A 91 15.90 -5.65 -22.83
N ARG A 92 14.93 -6.39 -23.41
CA ARG A 92 14.78 -6.52 -24.87
C ARG A 92 13.98 -5.39 -25.50
N LEU A 93 13.00 -4.84 -24.80
CA LEU A 93 12.08 -3.82 -25.33
C LEU A 93 12.42 -2.41 -24.80
N GLY A 94 13.16 -2.33 -23.70
CA GLY A 94 13.37 -1.09 -22.95
C GLY A 94 12.33 -0.90 -21.85
N LEU A 95 12.44 0.22 -21.14
CA LEU A 95 11.48 0.59 -20.10
C LEU A 95 10.30 1.31 -20.75
N ILE A 96 9.14 0.65 -20.78
CA ILE A 96 7.91 1.19 -21.35
C ILE A 96 6.85 1.18 -20.25
N THR A 97 6.44 2.36 -19.81
CA THR A 97 5.36 2.61 -18.84
C THR A 97 4.44 3.71 -19.39
N PRO A 98 3.29 3.99 -18.77
CA PRO A 98 2.41 5.08 -19.22
C PRO A 98 3.10 6.46 -19.24
N SER A 99 4.07 6.69 -18.35
CA SER A 99 4.75 7.97 -18.18
C SER A 99 6.19 8.01 -18.71
N ILE A 100 6.84 6.85 -18.91
CA ILE A 100 8.26 6.75 -19.30
C ILE A 100 8.41 5.77 -20.45
N ILE A 101 9.06 6.23 -21.53
CA ILE A 101 9.41 5.39 -22.68
C ILE A 101 10.91 5.52 -22.96
N SER A 102 11.64 4.42 -22.82
CA SER A 102 13.07 4.33 -23.10
C SER A 102 13.38 3.12 -23.97
N LYS A 103 14.27 3.29 -24.95
CA LYS A 103 14.76 2.20 -25.82
C LYS A 103 15.54 1.15 -25.00
N PRO A 104 15.75 -0.07 -25.52
CA PRO A 104 16.58 -1.08 -24.85
C PRO A 104 17.94 -0.55 -24.42
N ALA A 105 18.37 -0.93 -23.22
CA ALA A 105 19.66 -0.51 -22.66
C ALA A 105 20.83 -1.11 -23.48
N LYS A 106 21.83 -0.27 -23.80
CA LYS A 106 23.07 -0.71 -24.49
C LYS A 106 24.25 -0.97 -23.55
N HIS A 107 24.13 -0.53 -22.29
CA HIS A 107 25.13 -0.71 -21.25
C HIS A 107 24.48 -1.22 -19.98
N LEU A 108 25.24 -1.95 -19.16
CA LEU A 108 24.74 -2.55 -17.91
C LEU A 108 24.21 -1.48 -16.93
N SER A 109 24.87 -0.33 -16.82
CA SER A 109 24.43 0.77 -15.97
C SER A 109 23.02 1.26 -16.33
N THR A 110 22.73 1.42 -17.63
CA THR A 110 21.40 1.78 -18.12
C THR A 110 20.38 0.67 -17.86
N ALA A 111 20.76 -0.59 -18.05
CA ALA A 111 19.88 -1.72 -17.76
C ALA A 111 19.49 -1.78 -16.27
N ILE A 112 20.45 -1.55 -15.36
CA ILE A 112 20.20 -1.45 -13.92
C ILE A 112 19.27 -0.26 -13.63
N SER A 113 19.50 0.90 -14.25
CA SER A 113 18.62 2.07 -14.08
C SER A 113 17.19 1.78 -14.53
N HIS A 114 16.98 1.07 -15.65
CA HIS A 114 15.64 0.66 -16.07
C HIS A 114 14.95 -0.23 -15.04
N VAL A 115 15.68 -1.22 -14.48
CA VAL A 115 15.13 -2.13 -13.49
C VAL A 115 14.80 -1.41 -12.18
N ILE A 116 15.67 -0.51 -11.70
CA ILE A 116 15.42 0.29 -10.49
C ILE A 116 14.19 1.20 -10.68
N ASN A 117 14.12 1.90 -11.81
CA ASN A 117 12.96 2.76 -12.10
C ASN A 117 11.68 1.94 -12.20
N PHE A 118 11.73 0.78 -12.86
CA PHE A 118 10.61 -0.14 -12.92
C PHE A 118 10.14 -0.57 -11.53
N PHE A 119 11.06 -1.03 -10.68
CA PHE A 119 10.73 -1.41 -9.30
C PHE A 119 10.07 -0.28 -8.53
N HIS A 120 10.63 0.93 -8.61
CA HIS A 120 10.09 2.09 -7.92
C HIS A 120 8.64 2.38 -8.33
N LEU A 121 8.36 2.34 -9.63
CA LEU A 121 7.00 2.54 -10.16
C LEU A 121 6.05 1.43 -9.71
N THR A 122 6.47 0.17 -9.80
CA THR A 122 5.59 -0.97 -9.48
C THR A 122 5.41 -1.19 -7.98
N ALA A 123 6.28 -0.64 -7.13
CA ALA A 123 6.14 -0.76 -5.68
C ALA A 123 5.10 0.21 -5.08
N GLN A 124 4.66 1.18 -5.88
CA GLN A 124 3.63 2.16 -5.50
C GLN A 124 2.21 1.74 -5.93
N GLU A 125 2.11 0.66 -6.69
CA GLU A 125 0.89 0.10 -7.28
C GLU A 125 0.66 -1.36 -6.85
#